data_AF-A0A442WYP1-F1
#
_entry.id   AF-A0A442WYP1-F1
#
_cell.length_a   1.000
_cell.length_b   1.000
_cell.length_c   1.000
_cell.angle_alpha   90.00
_cell.angle_beta   90.00
_cell.angle_gamma   90.00
#
_symmetry.space_group_name_H-M   'P 1'
#
loop_
_entity.id
_entity.type
_entity.pdbx_description
1 polymer ?
#
loop_
_entity_poly.entity_id
_entity_poly.type
_entity_poly.pdbx_seq_one_letter_code
_entity_poly.pdbx_strand_id
1 'polypeptide(L)' 'MNSLFIVRNARAEDDLIAIWLHVARDSEVAADRLLDRIEARWQQLETYPFSGAPRDDIAPEIIRVLHGHRNIEADDLGP' A
#
# COMPACT_ATOMS: atom_id res chain seq x y z
N MET A 1 -10.45 17.07 15.95
CA MET A 1 -9.80 16.38 14.83
C MET A 1 -10.01 14.88 15.04
N ASN A 2 -10.86 14.24 14.22
CA ASN A 2 -11.04 12.78 14.29
C ASN A 2 -9.82 12.14 13.63
N SER A 3 -8.83 11.74 14.42
CA SER A 3 -7.77 10.84 13.96
C SER A 3 -8.42 9.48 13.74
N LEU A 4 -8.58 9.08 12.48
CA LEU A 4 -8.95 7.71 12.15
C LEU A 4 -7.70 6.86 12.35
N PHE A 5 -7.78 5.85 13.22
CA PHE A 5 -6.68 4.91 13.41
C PHE A 5 -6.68 3.90 12.27
N ILE A 6 -5.53 3.67 11.63
CA ILE A 6 -5.36 2.56 10.69
C ILE A 6 -5.46 1.23 11.43
N VAL A 7 -6.38 0.37 11.00
CA VAL A 7 -6.46 -1.03 11.44
C VAL A 7 -6.02 -1.94 10.31
N ARG A 8 -5.13 -2.89 10.60
CA ARG A 8 -4.66 -3.92 9.66
C ARG A 8 -5.25 -5.25 10.06
N ASN A 9 -5.69 -6.04 9.09
CA ASN A 9 -6.07 -7.42 9.34
C ASN A 9 -4.83 -8.33 9.35
N ALA A 10 -4.96 -9.54 9.91
CA ALA A 10 -3.85 -10.49 10.02
C ALA A 10 -3.19 -10.81 8.67
N ARG A 11 -3.98 -10.92 7.60
CA ARG A 11 -3.45 -11.21 6.26
C ARG A 11 -2.58 -10.06 5.73
N ALA A 12 -2.97 -8.82 5.99
CA ALA A 12 -2.18 -7.65 5.62
C ALA A 12 -0.85 -7.61 6.40
N GLU A 13 -0.82 -8.04 7.66
CA GLU A 13 0.42 -8.18 8.42
C GLU A 13 1.33 -9.26 7.83
N ASP A 14 0.78 -10.43 7.50
CA ASP A 14 1.51 -11.51 6.82
C ASP A 14 2.09 -11.05 5.48
N ASP A 15 1.34 -10.26 4.72
CA ASP A 15 1.77 -9.70 3.44
C ASP A 15 2.99 -8.76 3.62
N LEU A 16 3.00 -7.91 4.65
CA LEU A 16 4.15 -7.04 4.94
C LEU A 16 5.40 -7.85 5.28
N ILE A 17 5.24 -8.90 6.10
CA ILE A 17 6.33 -9.81 6.45
C ILE A 17 6.87 -10.49 5.20
N ALA A 18 6.00 -11.02 4.34
CA ALA A 18 6.39 -11.67 3.10
C ALA A 18 7.12 -10.73 2.13
N ILE A 19 6.64 -9.48 1.99
CA ILE A 19 7.29 -8.46 1.17
C ILE A 19 8.68 -8.12 1.72
N TRP A 20 8.79 -7.88 3.03
CA TRP A 20 10.07 -7.57 3.66
C TRP A 20 11.07 -8.72 3.47
N LEU A 21 10.66 -9.95 3.78
CA LEU A 21 11.50 -11.15 3.62
C LEU A 21 11.94 -11.38 2.18
N HIS A 22 11.12 -10.97 1.20
CA HIS A 22 11.50 -11.07 -0.20
C HIS A 22 12.63 -10.09 -0.56
N VAL A 23 12.49 -8.81 -0.20
CA VAL A 23 13.49 -7.76 -0.51
C VAL A 23 14.75 -7.92 0.32
N ALA A 24 14.63 -8.36 1.57
CA ALA A 24 15.73 -8.55 2.51
C ALA A 24 16.76 -9.59 2.02
N ARG A 25 16.37 -10.50 1.13
CA ARG A 25 17.29 -11.45 0.47
C ARG A 25 18.43 -10.75 -0.26
N ASP A 26 18.15 -9.58 -0.82
CA ASP A 26 19.12 -8.76 -1.54
C ASP A 26 19.63 -7.60 -0.68
N SER A 27 18.77 -6.98 0.13
CA SER A 27 19.15 -5.89 1.04
C SER A 27 18.11 -5.66 2.14
N GLU A 28 18.48 -5.96 3.39
CA GLU A 28 17.67 -5.66 4.58
C GLU A 28 17.36 -4.16 4.70
N VAL A 29 18.36 -3.29 4.47
CA VAL A 29 18.18 -1.82 4.50
C VAL A 29 17.15 -1.35 3.45
N ALA A 30 17.11 -1.98 2.27
CA ALA A 30 16.12 -1.66 1.26
C ALA A 30 14.71 -2.13 1.66
N ALA A 31 14.61 -3.27 2.36
CA ALA A 31 13.37 -3.81 2.88
C ALA A 31 12.78 -2.91 3.98
N ASP A 32 13.61 -2.45 4.92
CA ASP A 32 13.20 -1.49 5.96
C ASP A 32 12.68 -0.19 5.34
N ARG A 33 13.45 0.39 4.42
CA ARG A 33 13.03 1.60 3.68
C ARG A 33 11.74 1.40 2.90
N LEU A 34 11.45 0.18 2.43
CA LEU A 34 10.19 -0.10 1.74
C LEU A 34 9.01 -0.05 2.71
N LEU A 35 9.13 -0.69 3.87
CA LEU A 35 8.09 -0.66 4.91
C LEU A 35 7.87 0.76 5.45
N ASP A 36 8.93 1.51 5.72
CA ASP A 36 8.83 2.91 6.17
C ASP A 36 8.01 3.76 5.19
N ARG A 37 8.25 3.58 3.89
CA ARG A 37 7.51 4.32 2.87
C ARG A 37 6.04 3.87 2.79
N ILE A 38 5.73 2.58 3.01
CA ILE A 38 4.35 2.07 3.04
C ILE A 38 3.60 2.70 4.23
N GLU A 39 4.23 2.72 5.41
CA GLU A 39 3.69 3.34 6.63
C GLU A 39 3.40 4.83 6.41
N ALA A 40 4.36 5.57 5.85
CA ALA A 40 4.18 6.99 5.53
C ALA A 40 2.99 7.23 4.59
N ARG A 41 2.75 6.31 3.64
CA ARG A 41 1.61 6.43 2.72
C ARG A 41 0.27 6.15 3.41
N TRP A 42 0.24 5.25 4.39
CA TRP A 42 -0.97 5.04 5.20
C TRP A 42 -1.27 6.22 6.12
N GLN A 43 -0.27 6.83 6.74
CA GLN A 43 -0.45 8.04 7.54
C GLN A 43 -1.06 9.19 6.70
N GLN A 44 -0.71 9.26 5.41
CA GLN A 44 -1.36 10.19 4.49
C GLN A 44 -2.85 9.89 4.31
N LEU A 45 -3.28 8.63 4.38
CA LEU A 45 -4.70 8.26 4.30
C LEU A 45 -5.46 8.60 5.59
N GLU A 46 -4.81 8.61 6.76
CA GLU A 46 -5.45 9.14 7.97
C GLU A 46 -5.83 10.62 7.80
N THR A 47 -5.02 11.36 7.03
CA THR A 47 -5.24 12.79 6.76
C THR A 47 -6.15 13.03 5.56
N TYR A 48 -6.04 12.20 4.51
CA TYR A 48 -6.78 12.31 3.26
C TYR A 48 -7.33 10.93 2.81
N PRO A 49 -8.40 10.44 3.46
CA PRO A 49 -8.88 9.06 3.29
C PRO A 49 -9.38 8.72 1.88
N PHE A 50 -9.77 9.73 1.09
CA PHE A 50 -10.26 9.56 -0.29
C PHE A 50 -9.22 9.94 -1.36
N SER A 51 -7.93 9.98 -1.01
CA SER A 51 -6.84 10.39 -1.93
C SER A 51 -6.38 9.30 -2.92
N GLY A 52 -7.00 8.11 -2.89
CA GLY A 52 -6.74 7.04 -3.85
C GLY A 52 -7.88 6.89 -4.86
N ALA A 53 -7.66 6.07 -5.90
CA ALA A 53 -8.70 5.78 -6.89
C ALA A 53 -9.66 4.71 -6.34
N PRO A 54 -10.99 4.91 -6.44
CA PRO A 54 -11.95 3.86 -6.11
C PRO A 54 -11.76 2.65 -7.05
N ARG A 55 -11.99 1.45 -6.52
CA ARG A 55 -11.89 0.16 -7.24
C ARG A 55 -13.19 -0.60 -7.13
N ASP A 56 -14.26 0.02 -7.63
CA ASP A 56 -15.61 -0.57 -7.67
C ASP A 56 -15.64 -1.86 -8.52
N ASP A 57 -14.65 -2.05 -9.40
CA ASP A 57 -14.40 -3.28 -10.17
C ASP A 57 -13.93 -4.47 -9.32
N ILE A 58 -13.35 -4.22 -8.14
CA ILE A 58 -12.97 -5.25 -7.18
C ILE A 58 -14.09 -5.45 -6.15
N ALA A 59 -14.50 -4.38 -5.49
CA ALA A 59 -15.64 -4.33 -4.57
C ALA A 59 -15.95 -2.87 -4.20
N PRO A 60 -17.19 -2.56 -3.77
CA PRO A 60 -17.52 -1.24 -3.25
C PRO A 60 -16.61 -0.86 -2.07
N GLU A 61 -16.31 0.44 -1.96
CA GLU A 61 -15.51 1.05 -0.88
C GLU A 61 -14.01 0.68 -0.86
N ILE A 62 -13.53 -0.07 -1.85
CA ILE A 62 -12.09 -0.30 -2.01
C ILE A 62 -11.43 0.94 -2.63
N ILE A 63 -10.40 1.45 -1.98
CA ILE A 63 -9.54 2.52 -2.48
C ILE A 63 -8.16 1.96 -2.75
N ARG A 64 -7.65 2.16 -3.97
CA ARG A 64 -6.27 1.81 -4.32
C ARG A 64 -5.36 2.99 -4.11
N VAL A 65 -4.26 2.72 -3.42
CA VAL A 65 -3.16 3.66 -3.24
C VAL A 65 -1.89 3.05 -3.81
N LEU A 66 -1.35 3.69 -4.84
CA LEU A 66 -0.12 3.25 -5.48
C LEU A 66 1.08 3.64 -4.63
N HIS A 67 2.02 2.71 -4.50
CA HIS A 67 3.31 2.94 -3.89
C HIS A 67 4.44 2.52 -4.84
N GLY A 68 5.37 3.43 -5.10
CA GLY A 68 6.45 3.26 -6.09
C GLY A 68 6.16 3.94 -7.44
N HIS A 69 7.21 4.22 -8.21
CA HIS A 69 7.16 4.79 -9.56
C HIS A 69 6.93 3.70 -10.61
N ARG A 70 5.81 2.98 -10.53
CA ARG A 70 5.36 2.23 -11.71
C ARG A 70 4.32 3.10 -12.40
N ASN A 71 4.71 3.72 -13.53
CA ASN A 71 3.74 4.16 -14.52
C ASN A 71 2.99 2.88 -14.89
N ILE A 72 1.76 2.73 -14.40
CA ILE A 72 0.86 1.73 -14.92
C ILE A 72 0.07 2.50 -15.96
N GLU A 73 0.52 2.40 -17.21
CA GLU A 73 -0.25 2.95 -18.32
C GLU A 73 -1.54 2.13 -18.47
N ALA A 74 -2.57 2.71 -19.09
CA ALA A 74 -3.83 2.00 -19.30
C ALA A 74 -3.63 0.66 -20.02
N ASP A 75 -2.57 0.54 -20.82
CA ASP A 75 -2.16 -0.66 -21.56
C ASP A 75 -1.52 -1.76 -20.69
N ASP A 76 -1.10 -1.45 -19.45
CA ASP A 76 -0.53 -2.43 -18.51
C ASP A 76 -1.62 -3.24 -17.78
N LEU A 77 -2.87 -2.79 -17.85
CA LEU A 77 -4.03 -3.55 -17.42
C LEU A 77 -4.48 -4.37 -18.62
N GLY A 78 -4.05 -5.63 -18.70
CA GLY A 78 -4.51 -6.57 -19.73
C GLY A 78 -6.05 -6.64 -19.81
N PRO A 79 -6.59 -7.19 -20.92
CA PRO A 79 -8.01 -7.12 -21.26
C PRO A 79 -8.94 -7.73 -20.21
#